data_AF-A0A1F4DFG3-F1
#
_entry.id   AF-A0A1F4DFG3-F1
#
_cell.length_a   1.000
_cell.length_b   1.000
_cell.length_c   1.000
_cell.angle_alpha   90.00
_cell.angle_beta   90.00
_cell.angle_gamma   90.00
#
_symmetry.space_group_name_H-M   'P 1'
#
loop_
_entity.id
_entity.type
_entity.pdbx_description
1 polymer ?
#
loop_
_entity_poly.entity_id
_entity_poly.type
_entity_poly.pdbx_seq_one_letter_code
_entity_poly.pdbx_strand_id
1 'polypeptide(L)' 'MLWAISRAAAPNFAAMREKGLPAHLDYLHSQKRILVVSGATLTDDGKEVIGSLLIVNVNSRAEARAFVDGDW' A
#
# COMPACT_ATOMS: atom_id res chain seq x y z
N MET A 1 15.77 6.31 5.59
CA MET A 1 16.18 5.03 4.98
C MET A 1 15.01 4.51 4.17
N LEU A 2 15.25 3.83 3.06
CA LEU A 2 14.17 3.31 2.23
C LEU A 2 13.71 1.94 2.75
N TRP A 3 12.40 1.79 2.91
CA TRP A 3 11.74 0.55 3.31
C TRP A 3 10.75 0.13 2.24
N ALA A 4 10.84 -1.13 1.80
CA ALA A 4 9.87 -1.73 0.90
C ALA A 4 8.78 -2.44 1.70
N ILE A 5 7.53 -2.16 1.36
CA ILE A 5 6.33 -2.76 1.95
C ILE A 5 5.61 -3.50 0.82
N SER A 6 5.57 -4.83 0.93
CA SER A 6 4.80 -5.69 0.02
C SER A 6 3.63 -6.29 0.79
N ARG A 7 2.42 -6.11 0.26
CA ARG A 7 1.19 -6.73 0.78
C ARG A 7 0.57 -7.58 -0.31
N ALA A 8 0.33 -8.86 -0.02
CA ALA A 8 -0.44 -9.74 -0.88
C ALA A 8 -1.94 -9.57 -0.57
N ALA A 9 -2.77 -9.61 -1.61
CA ALA A 9 -4.22 -9.59 -1.46
C ALA A 9 -4.72 -10.82 -0.70
N ALA A 10 -5.67 -10.61 0.22
CA ALA A 10 -6.40 -11.71 0.84
C ALA A 10 -7.40 -12.35 -0.15
N PRO A 11 -7.92 -13.55 0.13
CA PRO A 11 -9.05 -14.09 -0.64
C PRO A 11 -10.23 -13.08 -0.66
N ASN A 12 -10.91 -12.95 -1.80
CA ASN A 12 -12.02 -12.01 -2.03
C ASN A 12 -11.66 -10.52 -1.89
N PHE A 13 -10.38 -10.15 -2.03
CA PHE A 13 -9.90 -8.77 -1.88
C PHE A 13 -10.57 -7.77 -2.83
N ALA A 14 -10.99 -8.17 -4.03
CA ALA A 14 -11.58 -7.26 -5.02
C ALA A 14 -12.76 -6.45 -4.45
N ALA A 15 -13.69 -7.11 -3.75
CA ALA A 15 -14.86 -6.45 -3.16
C ALA A 15 -14.49 -5.56 -1.95
N MET A 16 -13.48 -5.95 -1.18
CA MET A 16 -12.97 -5.12 -0.07
C MET A 16 -12.24 -3.89 -0.58
N ARG A 17 -11.46 -4.06 -1.65
CA ARG A 17 -10.68 -3.00 -2.31
C ARG A 17 -11.60 -1.92 -2.85
N GLU A 18 -12.67 -2.28 -3.55
CA GLU A 18 -13.62 -1.29 -4.10
C GLU A 18 -14.14 -0.34 -3.01
N LYS A 19 -14.46 -0.87 -1.83
CA LYS A 19 -14.97 -0.09 -0.69
C LYS A 19 -13.87 0.70 0.03
N GLY A 20 -12.69 0.10 0.20
CA GLY A 20 -11.57 0.70 0.96
C GLY A 20 -10.68 1.64 0.15
N LEU A 21 -10.73 1.57 -1.18
CA LEU A 21 -9.81 2.31 -2.07
C LEU A 21 -9.82 3.83 -1.83
N PRO A 22 -10.98 4.52 -1.64
CA PRO A 22 -10.97 5.95 -1.36
C PRO A 22 -10.18 6.30 -0.09
N ALA A 23 -10.45 5.61 1.02
CA ALA A 23 -9.76 5.84 2.30
C ALA A 23 -8.26 5.52 2.21
N HIS A 24 -7.91 4.44 1.50
CA HIS A 24 -6.51 4.09 1.21
C HIS A 24 -5.80 5.21 0.44
N LEU A 25 -6.40 5.73 -0.63
CA LEU A 25 -5.80 6.79 -1.45
C LEU A 25 -5.66 8.10 -0.66
N ASP A 26 -6.65 8.47 0.16
CA ASP A 26 -6.58 9.63 1.04
C ASP A 26 -5.45 9.50 2.06
N TYR A 27 -5.30 8.31 2.66
CA TYR A 27 -4.18 8.03 3.56
C TYR A 27 -2.84 8.19 2.83
N LEU A 28 -2.64 7.58 1.67
CA LEU A 28 -1.40 7.72 0.90
C LEU A 28 -1.10 9.19 0.53
N HIS A 29 -2.12 9.97 0.16
CA HIS A 29 -1.96 11.39 -0.10
C HIS A 29 -1.57 12.20 1.13
N SER A 30 -1.98 11.81 2.33
CA SER A 30 -1.52 12.43 3.58
C SER A 30 -0.04 12.15 3.87
N GLN A 31 0.50 11.03 3.35
CA GLN A 31 1.86 10.56 3.62
C GLN A 31 2.89 11.03 2.56
N LYS A 32 2.54 11.99 1.69
CA LYS A 32 3.39 12.49 0.59
C LYS A 32 4.83 12.87 0.97
N ARG A 33 5.08 13.25 2.23
CA ARG A 33 6.45 13.60 2.70
C ARG A 33 7.37 12.40 2.82
N ILE A 34 6.81 11.21 3.06
CA ILE A 34 7.58 9.97 3.28
C ILE A 34 7.35 8.93 2.19
N LEU A 35 6.23 8.99 1.46
CA LEU A 35 5.89 8.05 0.39
C LEU A 35 6.70 8.37 -0.87
N VAL A 36 7.51 7.41 -1.32
CA VAL A 36 8.39 7.55 -2.50
C VAL A 36 7.74 6.94 -3.73
N VAL A 37 7.20 5.72 -3.61
CA VAL A 37 6.49 4.99 -4.67
C VAL A 37 5.31 4.25 -4.04
N SER A 38 4.19 4.20 -4.75
CA SER A 38 3.05 3.33 -4.44
C SER A 38 2.47 2.76 -5.73
N GLY A 39 2.12 1.48 -5.73
CA GLY A 39 1.49 0.81 -6.86
C GLY A 39 0.81 -0.50 -6.48
N ALA A 40 -0.23 -0.84 -7.24
CA ALA A 40 -0.84 -2.16 -7.18
C ALA A 40 0.08 -3.18 -7.88
N THR A 41 0.21 -4.37 -7.30
CA THR A 41 0.75 -5.52 -8.03
C THR A 41 -0.41 -6.22 -8.75
N LEU A 42 -0.17 -6.63 -9.99
CA LEU A 42 -1.22 -7.14 -10.87
C LEU A 42 -0.95 -8.60 -11.25
N THR A 43 -1.98 -9.29 -11.72
CA THR A 43 -1.81 -10.52 -12.52
C THR A 43 -0.96 -10.26 -13.76
N ASP A 44 -0.43 -11.32 -14.36
CA ASP A 44 0.42 -11.24 -15.56
C ASP A 44 -0.29 -10.55 -16.75
N ASP A 45 -1.61 -10.68 -16.84
CA ASP A 45 -2.44 -10.02 -17.86
C ASP A 45 -2.84 -8.57 -17.51
N GLY A 46 -2.44 -8.10 -16.33
CA GLY A 46 -2.67 -6.73 -15.84
C GLY A 46 -4.11 -6.44 -15.42
N LYS A 47 -5.01 -7.43 -15.36
CA LYS A 47 -6.45 -7.18 -15.14
C LYS A 47 -6.85 -7.15 -13.68
N GLU A 48 -6.21 -7.95 -12.84
CA GLU A 48 -6.61 -8.15 -11.45
C GLU A 48 -5.53 -7.63 -10.51
N VAL A 49 -5.95 -6.93 -9.45
CA VAL A 49 -5.02 -6.50 -8.40
C VAL A 49 -4.82 -7.63 -7.40
N ILE A 50 -3.57 -8.07 -7.27
CA ILE A 50 -3.17 -9.16 -6.37
C ILE A 50 -2.38 -8.68 -5.15
N GLY A 51 -2.27 -7.35 -4.96
CA GLY A 51 -1.57 -6.78 -3.82
C GLY A 51 -1.11 -5.34 -4.05
N SER A 52 -0.12 -4.91 -3.27
CA SER A 52 0.51 -3.60 -3.36
C SER A 52 2.00 -3.65 -3.03
N LEU A 53 2.76 -2.80 -3.71
CA LEU A 53 4.15 -2.48 -3.37
C LEU A 53 4.27 -0.99 -3.09
N LEU A 54 4.83 -0.65 -1.93
CA LEU A 54 5.10 0.73 -1.53
C LEU A 54 6.55 0.87 -1.08
N ILE A 55 7.14 2.03 -1.33
CA ILE A 55 8.44 2.42 -0.81
C ILE A 55 8.27 3.69 0.02
N VAL A 56 8.70 3.66 1.28
CA VAL A 56 8.66 4.80 2.21
C VAL A 56 10.05 5.16 2.71
N ASN A 57 10.30 6.45 2.90
CA ASN A 57 11.55 6.98 3.45
C ASN A 57 11.38 7.39 4.91
N VAL A 58 11.74 6.49 5.82
CA VAL A 58 11.62 6.65 7.28
C VAL A 58 12.87 6.13 7.99
N ASN A 59 13.04 6.45 9.27
CA ASN A 59 14.29 6.20 9.98
C ASN A 59 14.37 4.80 10.59
N SER A 60 13.24 4.11 10.75
CA SER A 60 13.21 2.82 11.43
C SER A 60 12.15 1.87 10.87
N ARG A 61 12.30 0.57 11.19
CA ARG A 61 11.29 -0.44 10.87
C ARG A 61 9.97 -0.15 11.59
N ALA A 62 10.03 0.38 12.81
CA ALA A 62 8.86 0.72 13.59
C ALA A 62 8.05 1.83 12.93
N GLU A 63 8.72 2.87 12.39
CA GLU A 63 8.05 3.91 11.60
C GLU A 63 7.46 3.36 10.30
N ALA A 64 8.17 2.47 9.61
CA ALA A 64 7.63 1.80 8.41
C ALA A 64 6.41 0.94 8.76
N ARG A 65 6.40 0.30 9.94
CA ARG A 65 5.26 -0.48 10.43
C ARG A 65 4.08 0.41 10.80
N ALA A 66 4.32 1.56 11.44
CA ALA A 66 3.28 2.53 11.77
C ALA A 66 2.58 3.08 10.50
N PHE A 67 3.31 3.22 9.40
CA PHE A 67 2.71 3.54 8.10
C PHE A 67 1.74 2.44 7.63
N VAL A 68 2.13 1.16 7.77
CA VAL A 68 1.25 0.03 7.40
C VAL A 68 0.02 -0.03 8.31
N ASP A 69 0.19 0.15 9.61
CA ASP A 69 -0.92 0.05 10.57
C ASP A 69 -1.91 1.23 10.45
N GLY A 70 -1.49 2.35 9.85
CA GLY A 70 -2.37 3.48 9.51
C GLY A 70 -3.10 3.33 8.17
N ASP A 71 -2.71 2.36 7.35
CA ASP A 71 -3.30 2.09 6.03
C ASP A 71 -4.30 0.92 6.12
N TRP A 72 -5.59 1.23 5.94
CA TRP A 72 -6.71 0.29 6.01
C TRP A 72 -6.47 -1.01 5.20
#